data_AF-A0A8H7IVL0-F1
#
_entry.id   AF-A0A8H7IVL0-F1
#
_cell.length_a   1.000
_cell.length_b   1.000
_cell.length_c   1.000
_cell.angle_alpha   90.00
_cell.angle_beta   90.00
_cell.angle_gamma   90.00
#
_symmetry.space_group_name_H-M   'P 1'
#
loop_
_entity.id
_entity.type
_entity.pdbx_description
1 polymer ?
#
loop_
_entity_poly.entity_id
_entity_poly.type
_entity_poly.pdbx_seq_one_letter_code
_entity_poly.pdbx_strand_id
1 'polypeptide(L)'
;MSAQNSAGIQTLLDAEREAQKIVQQAREYRTKRVKDARSEAQKEIEDYKTEKEAEYQKFEKEHSSGNKKAEDDAKKDTDSKVKEVEALGNKSGSKVVEQLITAVTNANPKPPRKD
;
A
#
# COMPACT_ATOMS: atom_id res chain seq x y z
N MET A 1 -1.79 -85.40 17.10
CA MET A 1 -1.73 -84.39 16.03
C MET A 1 -2.56 -83.16 16.42
N SER A 2 -2.11 -82.38 17.40
CA SER A 2 -2.87 -81.22 17.94
C SER A 2 -2.00 -79.98 18.18
N ALA A 3 -0.71 -80.15 18.48
CA ALA A 3 0.23 -79.04 18.69
C ALA A 3 0.61 -78.26 17.40
N GLN A 4 0.57 -78.91 16.23
CA GLN A 4 0.81 -78.23 14.94
C GLN A 4 -0.35 -77.28 14.56
N ASN A 5 -1.58 -77.59 14.97
CA ASN A 5 -2.73 -76.71 14.73
C ASN A 5 -2.70 -75.45 15.60
N SER A 6 -2.25 -75.55 16.86
CA SER A 6 -2.17 -74.38 17.74
C SER A 6 -1.04 -73.42 17.35
N ALA A 7 0.11 -73.93 16.89
CA ALA A 7 1.22 -73.09 16.43
C ALA A 7 0.88 -72.30 15.15
N GLY A 8 0.22 -72.93 14.17
CA GLY A 8 -0.21 -72.25 12.94
C GLY A 8 -1.26 -71.16 13.18
N ILE A 9 -2.22 -71.41 14.08
CA ILE A 9 -3.22 -70.40 14.48
C ILE A 9 -2.55 -69.20 15.14
N GLN A 10 -1.56 -69.43 16.01
CA GLN A 10 -0.85 -68.34 16.68
C GLN A 10 -0.09 -67.45 15.67
N THR A 11 0.57 -68.05 14.67
CA THR A 11 1.24 -67.30 13.60
C THR A 11 0.25 -66.46 12.78
N LEU A 12 -0.95 -66.99 12.49
CA LEU A 12 -1.99 -66.24 11.78
C LEU A 12 -2.53 -65.06 12.60
N LEU A 13 -2.74 -65.25 13.90
CA LEU A 13 -3.17 -64.18 14.81
C LEU A 13 -2.13 -63.07 14.94
N ASP A 14 -0.85 -63.42 14.98
CA ASP A 14 0.23 -62.44 15.04
C ASP A 14 0.38 -61.69 13.70
N ALA A 15 0.24 -62.38 12.57
CA ALA A 15 0.17 -61.75 11.25
C ALA A 15 -1.03 -60.80 11.10
N GLU A 16 -2.19 -61.17 11.65
CA GLU A 16 -3.38 -60.30 11.66
C GLU A 16 -3.14 -59.02 12.47
N ARG A 17 -2.50 -59.13 13.65
CA ARG A 17 -2.14 -57.96 14.47
C ARG A 17 -1.15 -57.06 13.77
N GLU A 18 -0.15 -57.62 13.09
CA GLU A 18 0.82 -56.83 12.31
C GLU A 18 0.15 -56.12 11.14
N ALA A 19 -0.71 -56.81 10.39
CA ALA A 19 -1.48 -56.20 9.31
C ALA A 19 -2.37 -55.06 9.82
N GLN A 20 -3.06 -55.25 10.95
CA GLN A 20 -3.85 -54.19 11.59
C GLN A 20 -3.00 -52.98 11.99
N LYS A 21 -1.81 -53.20 12.57
CA LYS A 21 -0.87 -52.11 12.91
C LYS A 21 -0.43 -51.34 11.67
N ILE A 22 -0.08 -52.02 10.58
CA ILE A 22 0.33 -51.39 9.32
C ILE A 22 -0.80 -50.51 8.77
N VAL A 23 -2.03 -51.02 8.76
CA VAL A 23 -3.21 -50.25 8.30
C VAL A 23 -3.46 -49.03 9.19
N GLN A 24 -3.34 -49.17 10.51
CA GLN A 24 -3.53 -48.07 11.44
C GLN A 24 -2.46 -46.97 11.25
N GLN A 25 -1.19 -47.36 11.13
CA GLN A 25 -0.09 -46.44 10.84
C GLN A 25 -0.31 -45.70 9.51
N ALA A 26 -0.77 -46.39 8.47
CA ALA A 26 -1.07 -45.75 7.18
C ALA A 26 -2.21 -44.71 7.29
N ARG A 27 -3.25 -44.99 8.09
CA ARG A 27 -4.35 -44.04 8.36
C ARG A 27 -3.89 -42.82 9.13
N GLU A 28 -3.06 -43.02 10.15
CA GLU A 28 -2.46 -41.94 10.95
C GLU A 28 -1.53 -41.09 10.09
N TYR A 29 -0.66 -41.71 9.30
CA TYR A 29 0.22 -41.01 8.36
C TYR A 29 -0.57 -40.15 7.38
N ARG A 30 -1.64 -40.69 6.77
CA ARG A 30 -2.51 -39.94 5.87
C ARG A 30 -3.12 -38.72 6.56
N THR A 31 -3.63 -38.91 7.78
CA THR A 31 -4.27 -37.83 8.55
C THR A 31 -3.26 -36.74 8.92
N LYS A 32 -2.06 -37.15 9.33
CA LYS A 32 -0.95 -36.24 9.62
C LYS A 32 -0.54 -35.45 8.38
N ARG A 33 -0.35 -36.10 7.23
CA ARG A 33 -0.02 -35.44 5.95
C ARG A 33 -1.04 -34.40 5.54
N VAL A 34 -2.34 -34.66 5.72
CA VAL A 34 -3.40 -33.69 5.42
C VAL A 34 -3.34 -32.50 6.36
N LYS A 35 -3.08 -32.73 7.66
CA LYS A 35 -2.95 -31.65 8.65
C LYS A 35 -1.70 -30.79 8.38
N ASP A 36 -0.57 -31.43 8.08
CA ASP A 36 0.68 -30.76 7.78
C ASP A 36 0.53 -29.90 6.52
N ALA A 37 -0.05 -30.44 5.44
CA ALA A 37 -0.32 -29.67 4.22
C ALA A 37 -1.24 -28.45 4.45
N ARG A 38 -2.25 -28.58 5.32
CA ARG A 38 -3.10 -27.43 5.70
C ARG A 38 -2.31 -26.39 6.49
N SER A 39 -1.47 -26.82 7.42
CA SER A 39 -0.64 -25.91 8.22
C SER A 39 0.41 -25.21 7.37
N GLU A 40 1.02 -25.90 6.42
CA GLU A 40 2.00 -25.34 5.48
C GLU A 40 1.33 -24.30 4.56
N ALA A 41 0.18 -24.63 3.97
CA ALA A 41 -0.58 -23.68 3.15
C ALA A 41 -1.00 -22.44 3.95
N GLN A 42 -1.40 -22.61 5.21
CA GLN A 42 -1.78 -21.47 6.05
C GLN A 42 -0.58 -20.57 6.37
N LYS A 43 0.60 -21.15 6.65
CA LYS A 43 1.84 -20.39 6.82
C LYS A 43 2.21 -19.62 5.55
N GLU A 44 2.16 -20.28 4.39
CA GLU A 44 2.47 -19.64 3.11
C GLU A 44 1.53 -18.47 2.80
N ILE A 45 0.23 -18.60 3.14
CA ILE A 45 -0.74 -17.50 3.02
C ILE A 45 -0.40 -16.34 3.97
N GLU A 46 -0.03 -16.64 5.22
CA GLU A 46 0.34 -15.63 6.21
C GLU A 46 1.63 -14.89 5.81
N ASP A 47 2.62 -15.62 5.30
CA ASP A 47 3.87 -15.06 4.79
C ASP A 47 3.59 -14.16 3.58
N TYR A 48 2.80 -14.63 2.61
CA TYR A 48 2.41 -13.83 1.44
C TYR A 48 1.62 -12.57 1.81
N LYS A 49 0.69 -12.69 2.78
CA LYS A 49 -0.05 -11.55 3.29
C LYS A 49 0.87 -10.53 3.95
N THR A 50 1.83 -10.99 4.75
CA THR A 50 2.80 -10.13 5.43
C THR A 50 3.72 -9.43 4.44
N GLU A 51 4.17 -10.13 3.40
CA GLU A 51 4.96 -9.54 2.31
C GLU A 51 4.17 -8.46 1.57
N LYS A 52 2.91 -8.74 1.19
CA LYS A 52 2.06 -7.77 0.50
C LYS A 52 1.71 -6.56 1.37
N GLU A 53 1.47 -6.76 2.66
CA GLU A 53 1.25 -5.67 3.61
C GLU A 53 2.51 -4.81 3.75
N ALA A 54 3.70 -5.42 3.81
CA ALA A 54 4.96 -4.68 3.86
C ALA A 54 5.23 -3.88 2.58
N GLU A 55 4.92 -4.46 1.40
CA GLU A 55 4.95 -3.73 0.13
C GLU A 55 3.95 -2.57 0.12
N TYR A 56 2.72 -2.80 0.56
CA TYR A 56 1.68 -1.77 0.63
C TYR A 56 2.11 -0.62 1.55
N GLN A 57 2.63 -0.91 2.74
CA GLN A 57 3.10 0.13 3.67
C GLN A 57 4.32 0.89 3.13
N LYS A 58 5.22 0.24 2.39
CA LYS A 58 6.32 0.94 1.71
C LYS A 58 5.78 1.86 0.63
N PHE A 59 4.87 1.35 -0.20
CA PHE A 59 4.23 2.13 -1.25
C PHE A 59 3.47 3.33 -0.66
N GLU A 60 2.72 3.13 0.43
CA GLU A 60 2.00 4.17 1.15
C GLU A 60 2.96 5.21 1.71
N LYS A 61 4.08 4.82 2.33
CA LYS A 61 5.09 5.77 2.83
C LYS A 61 5.74 6.56 1.70
N GLU A 62 6.10 5.90 0.60
CA GLU A 62 6.71 6.55 -0.55
C GLU A 62 5.72 7.51 -1.24
N HIS A 63 4.47 7.11 -1.42
CA HIS A 63 3.47 7.92 -2.13
C HIS A 63 2.79 8.98 -1.24
N SER A 64 2.62 8.72 0.06
CA SER A 64 2.16 9.74 1.02
C SER A 64 3.17 10.88 1.17
N SER A 65 4.47 10.60 0.96
CA SER A 65 5.51 11.63 0.92
C SER A 65 5.46 12.51 -0.34
N GLY A 66 4.78 12.05 -1.40
CA GLY A 66 4.61 12.79 -2.66
C GLY A 66 3.89 14.12 -2.45
N ASN A 67 2.88 14.16 -1.58
CA ASN A 67 2.15 15.41 -1.27
C ASN A 67 3.05 16.44 -0.59
N LYS A 68 3.93 16.04 0.33
CA LYS A 68 4.82 16.98 1.01
C LYS A 68 5.85 17.58 0.06
N LYS A 69 6.46 16.77 -0.81
CA LYS A 69 7.39 17.27 -1.84
C LYS A 69 6.68 18.21 -2.82
N ALA A 70 5.50 17.84 -3.30
CA ALA A 70 4.71 18.69 -4.18
C ALA A 70 4.30 20.01 -3.51
N GLU A 71 3.90 19.97 -2.24
CA GLU A 71 3.61 21.18 -1.46
C GLU A 71 4.85 22.07 -1.27
N ASP A 72 6.00 21.49 -0.92
CA ASP A 72 7.23 22.25 -0.69
C ASP A 72 7.76 22.88 -1.98
N ASP A 73 7.68 22.17 -3.11
CA ASP A 73 8.06 22.71 -4.42
C ASP A 73 7.08 23.81 -4.87
N ALA A 74 5.77 23.61 -4.67
CA ALA A 74 4.76 24.63 -4.95
C ALA A 74 4.94 25.88 -4.07
N LYS A 75 5.29 25.72 -2.79
CA LYS A 75 5.60 26.83 -1.88
C LYS A 75 6.81 27.62 -2.36
N LYS A 76 7.89 26.94 -2.74
CA LYS A 76 9.09 27.61 -3.28
C LYS A 76 8.80 28.41 -4.55
N ASP A 77 8.04 27.84 -5.49
CA ASP A 77 7.70 28.54 -6.73
C ASP A 77 6.78 29.74 -6.45
N THR A 78 5.81 29.57 -5.54
CA THR A 78 4.92 30.65 -5.11
C THR A 78 5.70 31.78 -4.45
N ASP A 79 6.61 31.48 -3.51
CA ASP A 79 7.44 32.49 -2.84
C ASP A 79 8.32 33.26 -3.85
N SER A 80 8.85 32.57 -4.86
CA SER A 80 9.61 33.21 -5.93
C SER A 80 8.74 34.18 -6.74
N LYS A 81 7.53 33.75 -7.13
CA LYS A 81 6.60 34.59 -7.89
C LYS A 81 6.07 35.76 -7.07
N VAL A 82 5.81 35.57 -5.77
CA VAL A 82 5.40 36.66 -4.87
C VAL A 82 6.49 37.73 -4.83
N LYS A 83 7.76 37.35 -4.64
CA LYS A 83 8.88 38.30 -4.67
C LYS A 83 9.00 39.03 -6.01
N GLU A 84 8.78 38.34 -7.11
CA GLU A 84 8.78 38.95 -8.44
C GLU A 84 7.64 39.96 -8.61
N VAL A 85 6.43 39.61 -8.17
CA VAL A 85 5.25 40.50 -8.19
C VAL A 85 5.46 41.72 -7.29
N GLU A 86 6.03 41.54 -6.09
CA GLU A 86 6.38 42.65 -5.20
C GLU A 86 7.42 43.58 -5.81
N ALA A 87 8.46 43.03 -6.44
CA ALA A 87 9.49 43.82 -7.13
C ALA A 87 8.90 44.60 -8.32
N LEU A 88 8.04 43.96 -9.12
CA LEU A 88 7.32 44.61 -10.21
C LEU A 88 6.40 45.71 -9.67
N GLY A 89 5.62 45.42 -8.63
CA GLY A 89 4.71 46.35 -7.97
C GLY A 89 5.43 47.58 -7.42
N ASN A 90 6.59 47.40 -6.79
CA ASN A 90 7.42 48.51 -6.31
C ASN A 90 7.97 49.36 -7.46
N LYS A 91 8.33 48.72 -8.59
CA LYS A 91 8.87 49.41 -9.77
C LYS A 91 7.80 50.17 -10.56
N SER A 92 6.60 49.60 -10.71
CA SER A 92 5.50 50.22 -11.46
C SER A 92 4.59 51.09 -10.59
N GLY A 93 4.57 50.88 -9.27
CA GLY A 93 3.67 51.52 -8.33
C GLY A 93 3.77 53.04 -8.38
N SER A 94 4.99 53.60 -8.34
CA SER A 94 5.19 55.05 -8.42
C SER A 94 4.64 55.65 -9.72
N LYS A 95 4.82 54.96 -10.86
CA LYS A 95 4.29 55.39 -12.16
C LYS A 95 2.77 55.33 -12.21
N VAL A 96 2.16 54.28 -11.66
CA VAL A 96 0.70 54.13 -11.63
C VAL A 96 0.08 55.19 -10.72
N VAL A 97 0.69 55.48 -9.57
CA VAL A 97 0.25 56.55 -8.67
C VAL A 97 0.31 57.91 -9.37
N GLU A 98 1.42 58.23 -10.06
CA GLU A 98 1.51 59.46 -10.86
C GLU A 98 0.46 59.54 -11.98
N GLN A 99 0.23 58.44 -12.70
CA GLN A 99 -0.78 58.38 -13.76
C GLN A 99 -2.20 58.58 -13.21
N LEU A 100 -2.52 57.97 -12.06
CA LEU A 100 -3.82 58.13 -11.40
C LEU A 100 -4.01 59.57 -10.90
N ILE A 101 -3.00 60.16 -10.25
CA ILE A 101 -3.05 61.55 -9.79
C ILE A 101 -3.23 62.49 -10.99
N THR A 102 -2.46 62.26 -12.07
CA THR A 102 -2.56 63.06 -13.30
C THR A 102 -3.94 62.93 -13.94
N ALA A 103 -4.52 61.73 -13.99
CA ALA A 103 -5.84 61.51 -14.56
C ALA A 103 -6.97 62.17 -13.74
N VAL A 104 -6.84 62.18 -12.40
CA VAL A 104 -7.81 62.83 -11.51
C VAL A 104 -7.67 64.35 -11.53
N THR A 105 -6.46 64.88 -11.67
CA THR A 105 -6.19 66.33 -11.66
C THR A 105 -6.36 66.98 -13.03
N ASN A 106 -6.18 66.24 -14.14
CA ASN A 106 -6.51 66.73 -15.48
C ASN A 106 -8.02 66.65 -15.74
N ALA A 107 -8.73 67.70 -15.36
CA ALA A 107 -10.09 67.91 -15.82
C ALA A 107 -10.08 68.12 -17.34
N ASN A 108 -10.55 67.12 -18.10
CA ASN A 108 -10.77 67.22 -19.53
C ASN A 108 -12.28 67.23 -19.83
N PRO A 109 -12.97 68.35 -19.54
CA PRO A 109 -14.41 68.45 -19.73
C PRO A 109 -14.72 68.35 -21.22
N LYS A 110 -15.42 67.29 -21.61
CA LYS A 110 -16.00 67.16 -22.94
C LYS A 110 -17.47 67.54 -22.88
N PRO A 111 -17.96 68.39 -23.80
CA PRO A 111 -19.38 68.67 -23.88
C PRO A 111 -20.15 67.35 -24.13
N PRO A 112 -21.30 67.15 -23.47
CA PRO A 112 -22.10 65.95 -23.67
C PRO A 112 -22.46 65.85 -25.17
N ARG A 113 -22.18 64.70 -25.77
CA ARG A 113 -22.58 64.43 -27.16
C ARG A 113 -24.11 64.41 -27.21
N LYS A 114 -24.66 65.26 -28.08
CA LYS A 114 -26.06 65.14 -28.52
C LYS A 114 -26.11 63.99 -29.52
N ASP A 115 -26.82 62.93 -29.15
CA ASP A 115 -27.44 62.02 -30.11
C ASP A 115 -28.50 62.78 -30.93
#